data_AF-A0A3D3H0N0-F1
#
_entry.id   AF-A0A3D3H0N0-F1
#
_cell.length_a   1.000
_cell.length_b   1.000
_cell.length_c   1.000
_cell.angle_alpha   90.00
_cell.angle_beta   90.00
_cell.angle_gamma   90.00
#
_symmetry.space_group_name_H-M   'P 1'
#
loop_
_entity.id
_entity.type
_entity.pdbx_description
1 polymer ?
#
loop_
_entity_poly.entity_id
_entity_poly.type
_entity_poly.pdbx_seq_one_letter_code
_entity_poly.pdbx_strand_id
1 'polypeptide(L)' 'MITLYGIKNCDTVKKAIKWLEANDIAHQLYDFKTQPLTAELLTDFINQSDWSLLLNKRSTTFRNLPDEIKNNLTDEV' A
#
# COMPACT_ATOMS: atom_id res chain seq x y z
N MET A 1 1.14 15.92 -10.30
CA MET A 1 0.02 15.58 -9.41
C MET A 1 0.42 14.35 -8.63
N ILE A 2 0.34 14.37 -7.29
CA ILE A 2 0.81 13.25 -6.46
C ILE A 2 -0.33 12.25 -6.23
N THR A 3 -0.07 10.97 -6.47
CA THR A 3 -1.00 9.90 -6.10
C THR A 3 -0.57 9.29 -4.78
N LEU A 4 -1.43 9.40 -3.76
CA LEU A 4 -1.24 8.76 -2.47
C LEU A 4 -1.96 7.41 -2.49
N TYR A 5 -1.20 6.31 -2.40
CA TYR A 5 -1.76 4.96 -2.36
C TYR A 5 -2.02 4.51 -0.93
N GLY A 6 -3.23 4.04 -0.64
CA GLY A 6 -3.55 3.58 0.72
C GLY A 6 -5.02 3.23 0.91
N ILE A 7 -5.47 3.30 2.15
CA ILE A 7 -6.88 3.13 2.52
C ILE A 7 -7.32 4.36 3.29
N LYS A 8 -8.49 4.91 2.95
CA LYS A 8 -9.00 6.15 3.56
C LYS A 8 -9.09 6.08 5.09
N ASN A 9 -9.36 4.90 5.65
CA ASN A 9 -9.48 4.71 7.09
C ASN A 9 -8.16 4.38 7.83
N CYS A 10 -7.00 4.56 7.20
CA CYS A 10 -5.70 4.43 7.85
C CYS A 10 -5.25 5.78 8.42
N ASP A 11 -4.86 5.82 9.70
CA ASP A 11 -4.42 7.07 10.35
C ASP A 11 -3.16 7.66 9.72
N THR A 12 -2.23 6.82 9.26
CA THR A 12 -1.02 7.27 8.55
C THR A 12 -1.37 7.95 7.22
N VAL A 13 -2.32 7.40 6.47
CA VAL A 13 -2.81 8.00 5.21
C VAL A 13 -3.49 9.34 5.48
N LYS A 14 -4.36 9.41 6.50
CA LYS A 14 -5.00 10.67 6.91
C LYS A 14 -3.97 11.74 7.29
N LYS A 15 -2.90 11.37 7.99
CA LYS A 15 -1.80 12.30 8.33
C LYS A 15 -1.05 12.77 7.07
N ALA A 16 -0.77 11.87 6.14
CA ALA A 16 -0.12 12.22 4.87
C ALA A 16 -0.98 13.18 4.02
N ILE A 17 -2.28 12.92 3.89
CA ILE A 17 -3.23 13.82 3.22
C ILE A 17 -3.19 15.21 3.86
N LYS A 18 -3.36 15.29 5.19
CA LYS A 18 -3.32 16.57 5.92
C LYS A 18 -2.02 17.34 5.71
N TRP A 19 -0.88 16.62 5.64
CA TRP A 19 0.40 17.26 5.37
C TRP A 19 0.46 17.79 3.93
N LEU A 20 -0.02 17.03 2.94
CA LEU A 20 -0.08 17.49 1.55
C LEU A 20 -1.01 18.70 1.38
N GLU A 21 -2.19 18.68 2.02
CA GLU A 21 -3.12 19.82 2.09
C GLU A 21 -2.48 21.05 2.73
N ALA A 22 -1.78 20.88 3.86
CA ALA A 22 -1.12 21.98 4.56
C ALA A 22 0.04 22.62 3.76
N ASN A 23 0.60 21.90 2.79
CA ASN A 23 1.65 22.39 1.90
C ASN A 23 1.12 22.84 0.53
N ASP A 24 -0.21 22.90 0.35
CA ASP A 24 -0.87 23.25 -0.92
C ASP A 24 -0.45 22.35 -2.09
N ILE A 25 -0.17 21.07 -1.81
CA ILE A 25 0.26 20.10 -2.81
C ILE A 25 -0.95 19.37 -3.38
N ALA A 26 -1.19 19.55 -4.68
CA ALA A 26 -2.24 18.83 -5.40
C ALA A 26 -1.99 17.31 -5.38
N HIS A 27 -2.92 16.59 -4.73
CA HIS A 27 -2.82 15.16 -4.53
C HIS A 27 -4.17 14.45 -4.71
N GLN A 28 -4.11 13.14 -4.96
CA GLN A 28 -5.28 12.26 -5.06
C GLN A 28 -5.03 10.98 -4.26
N LEU A 29 -6.05 10.53 -3.53
CA LEU A 29 -6.01 9.24 -2.83
C LEU A 29 -6.44 8.12 -3.78
N TYR A 30 -5.56 7.15 -4.00
CA TYR A 30 -5.92 5.84 -4.56
C TYR A 30 -6.29 4.90 -3.41
N ASP A 31 -7.59 4.73 -3.18
CA ASP A 31 -8.11 3.90 -2.09
C ASP A 31 -8.23 2.43 -2.53
N PHE A 32 -7.41 1.55 -1.95
CA PHE A 32 -7.45 0.10 -2.21
C PHE A 32 -8.72 -0.60 -1.72
N LYS A 33 -9.60 0.08 -0.97
CA LYS A 33 -10.94 -0.43 -0.63
C LYS A 33 -11.96 -0.22 -1.74
N THR A 34 -11.77 0.78 -2.60
CA THR A 34 -12.70 1.11 -3.69
C THR A 34 -12.15 0.79 -5.06
N GLN A 35 -10.83 0.82 -5.21
CA GLN A 35 -10.11 0.52 -6.45
C GLN A 35 -9.26 -0.74 -6.26
N PRO A 36 -9.26 -1.67 -7.23
CA PRO A 36 -8.47 -2.89 -7.13
C PRO A 36 -6.97 -2.58 -7.23
N LEU A 37 -6.15 -3.38 -6.57
CA LEU A 37 -4.72 -3.48 -6.83
C LEU A 37 -4.54 -4.37 -8.06
N THR A 38 -4.12 -3.80 -9.19
CA THR A 38 -3.85 -4.54 -10.43
C THR A 38 -2.43 -5.11 -10.44
N ALA A 39 -2.20 -6.17 -11.23
CA ALA A 39 -0.88 -6.75 -11.42
C ALA A 39 0.13 -5.72 -11.97
N GLU A 40 -0.31 -4.86 -12.90
CA GLU A 40 0.50 -3.76 -13.44
C GLU A 40 0.95 -2.81 -12.35
N LEU A 41 0.04 -2.36 -11.48
CA LEU A 41 0.36 -1.44 -10.39
C LEU A 41 1.28 -2.07 -9.34
N LEU A 42 1.08 -3.37 -9.06
CA LEU A 42 1.95 -4.10 -8.14
C LEU A 42 3.37 -4.25 -8.72
N THR A 43 3.48 -4.55 -10.01
CA THR A 43 4.76 -4.62 -10.73
C THR A 43 5.49 -3.28 -10.65
N ASP A 44 4.79 -2.16 -10.86
CA ASP A 44 5.37 -0.82 -10.75
C ASP A 44 5.88 -0.52 -9.34
N PHE A 45 5.21 -1.00 -8.28
CA PHE A 45 5.69 -0.81 -6.91
C PHE A 45 6.92 -1.64 -6.59
N ILE A 46 6.97 -2.89 -7.04
CA ILE A 46 8.12 -3.78 -6.85
C ILE A 46 9.35 -3.25 -7.61
N ASN A 47 9.15 -2.66 -8.80
CA ASN A 47 10.21 -2.00 -9.54
C ASN A 47 10.78 -0.75 -8.84
N GLN A 48 9.98 -0.11 -7.98
CA GLN A 48 10.37 1.10 -7.25
C GLN A 48 10.91 0.83 -5.84
N SER A 49 10.59 -0.31 -5.25
CA SER A 49 10.95 -0.66 -3.87
C SER A 49 10.98 -2.16 -3.67
N ASP A 50 11.81 -2.63 -2.73
CA ASP A 50 11.79 -4.03 -2.30
C ASP A 50 10.38 -4.45 -1.87
N TRP A 51 9.88 -5.54 -2.47
CA TRP A 51 8.54 -6.07 -2.21
C TRP A 51 8.30 -6.34 -0.71
N SER A 52 9.36 -6.72 0.00
CA SER A 52 9.32 -7.03 1.42
C SER A 52 8.94 -5.82 2.30
N LEU A 53 9.17 -4.60 1.82
CA LEU A 53 8.78 -3.35 2.47
C LEU A 53 7.32 -2.98 2.19
N LEU A 54 6.78 -3.41 1.05
CA LEU A 54 5.38 -3.21 0.69
C LEU A 54 4.44 -4.09 1.55
N LEU A 55 4.95 -5.23 2.01
CA LEU A 55 4.19 -6.19 2.82
C LEU A 55 4.22 -5.85 4.32
N ASN A 56 3.07 -5.51 4.89
CA ASN A 56 2.94 -5.31 6.33
C ASN A 56 2.84 -6.63 7.11
N LYS A 57 4.00 -7.21 7.45
CA LYS A 57 4.13 -8.43 8.28
C LYS A 57 3.60 -8.27 9.72
N ARG A 58 3.37 -7.03 10.19
CA ARG A 58 2.84 -6.75 11.54
C ARG A 58 1.31 -6.71 11.57
N SER A 59 0.64 -6.70 10.41
CA SER A 59 -0.81 -6.65 10.34
C SER A 59 -1.46 -7.92 10.90
N THR A 60 -2.66 -7.78 11.45
CA THR A 60 -3.47 -8.94 11.90
C THR A 60 -3.83 -9.84 10.72
N THR A 61 -4.10 -9.27 9.54
CA THR A 61 -4.32 -10.01 8.30
C THR A 61 -3.15 -10.94 8.01
N PHE A 62 -1.91 -10.43 8.01
CA PHE A 62 -0.73 -11.25 7.79
C PHE A 62 -0.55 -12.30 8.88
N ARG A 63 -0.71 -11.94 10.16
CA ARG A 63 -0.56 -12.88 11.29
C ARG A 63 -1.55 -14.03 11.23
N ASN A 64 -2.76 -13.78 10.76
CA ASN A 64 -3.83 -14.78 10.63
C ASN A 64 -3.67 -15.69 9.40
N LEU A 65 -2.70 -15.44 8.51
CA LEU A 65 -2.42 -16.34 7.39
C LEU A 65 -1.82 -17.66 7.91
N PRO A 66 -2.11 -18.80 7.25
CA PRO A 66 -1.39 -20.04 7.46
C PRO A 66 0.12 -19.85 7.25
N ASP A 67 0.93 -20.56 8.03
CA ASP A 67 2.39 -20.46 7.92
C ASP A 67 2.91 -20.95 6.57
N GLU A 68 2.21 -21.90 5.93
CA GLU A 68 2.50 -22.34 4.56
C GLU A 68 2.44 -21.18 3.55
N ILE A 69 1.45 -20.29 3.70
CA ILE A 69 1.34 -19.11 2.84
C ILE A 69 2.44 -18.13 3.20
N LYS A 70 2.65 -17.83 4.48
CA LYS A 70 3.68 -16.87 4.92
C LYS A 70 5.09 -17.23 4.46
N ASN A 71 5.40 -18.53 4.40
CA ASN A 71 6.71 -19.04 4.00
C ASN A 71 6.92 -19.11 2.49
N ASN A 72 5.85 -19.05 1.69
CA ASN A 72 5.89 -19.13 0.23
C ASN A 72 5.61 -17.77 -0.46
N LEU A 73 5.68 -16.65 0.26
CA LEU A 73 5.52 -15.34 -0.35
C LEU A 73 6.77 -14.95 -1.14
N THR A 74 6.59 -14.66 -2.42
CA THR A 74 7.61 -14.20 -3.36
C THR A 74 7.22 -12.84 -3.96
N ASP A 75 8.12 -12.25 -4.71
CA ASP A 75 7.95 -11.04 -5.52
C ASP A 75 7.38 -11.31 -6.92
N GLU A 76 7.04 -12.55 -7.25
CA GLU A 76 6.39 -12.88 -8.51
C GLU A 76 4.93 -12.38 -8.51
N VAL A 77 4.59 -11.58 -9.53
CA VAL A 77 3.26 -10.97 -9.76
C VAL A 77 2.57 -11.65 -10.94
#